data_AF-A0A833ANU7-F1
#
_entry.id   AF-A0A833ANU7-F1
#
_cell.length_a   1.000
_cell.length_b   1.000
_cell.length_c   1.000
_cell.angle_alpha   90.00
_cell.angle_beta   90.00
_cell.angle_gamma   90.00
#
_symmetry.space_group_name_H-M   'P 1'
#
loop_
_entity.id
_entity.type
_entity.pdbx_description
1 polymer ?
#
loop_
_entity_poly.entity_id
_entity_poly.type
_entity_poly.pdbx_seq_one_letter_code
_entity_poly.pdbx_strand_id
1 'polypeptide(L)'
;MICPVTYGNGVRIGMANTRRVRKRILRVLIKERIFFKKLDVSKMEKKASPPEVTILPKLYEFIVWYMDKLAKYPKKYKYTLGERIINTALDILEKFIEAQYGSKKSHHLRQANVGLEKLRYLVRLSKDLHCISLQEFEYAAKSLLEIGKMTGGWEKHSKGREGGETL
;
A
#
# COMPACT_ATOMS: atom_id res chain seq x y z
N MET A 1 14.00 15.55 65.02
CA MET A 1 12.99 15.23 63.99
C MET A 1 13.15 16.26 62.87
N ILE A 2 14.04 15.98 61.92
CA ILE A 2 14.28 16.62 60.61
C ILE A 2 15.30 15.67 59.95
N CYS A 3 14.93 14.96 58.89
CA CYS A 3 15.89 14.24 58.06
C CYS A 3 16.17 15.09 56.82
N PRO A 4 17.40 15.56 56.60
CA PRO A 4 17.78 16.15 55.33
C PRO A 4 18.08 15.06 54.29
N VAL A 5 17.63 15.34 53.08
CA VAL A 5 17.88 14.64 51.82
C VAL A 5 19.35 14.82 51.43
N THR A 6 20.04 13.73 51.05
CA THR A 6 20.81 13.57 49.79
C THR A 6 21.72 12.33 49.85
N TYR A 7 21.61 11.45 48.86
CA TYR A 7 22.68 10.80 48.09
C TYR A 7 21.97 10.31 46.81
N GLY A 8 22.19 10.86 45.62
CA GLY A 8 23.48 10.85 44.93
C GLY A 8 23.50 9.62 44.02
N ASN A 9 22.97 9.75 42.79
CA ASN A 9 23.37 8.94 41.63
C ASN A 9 22.81 9.59 40.36
N GLY A 10 23.60 10.52 39.83
CA GLY A 10 23.42 11.05 38.49
C GLY A 10 23.70 9.96 37.47
N VAL A 11 22.65 9.36 36.93
CA VAL A 11 22.75 8.59 35.68
C VAL A 11 22.41 9.53 34.53
N ARG A 12 23.46 10.06 33.90
CA ARG A 12 23.37 10.63 32.55
C ARG A 12 22.96 9.49 31.61
N ILE A 13 21.69 9.42 31.23
CA ILE A 13 21.28 8.56 30.11
C ILE A 13 21.74 9.26 28.84
N GLY A 14 22.95 8.91 28.41
CA GLY A 14 23.49 9.31 27.12
C GLY A 14 22.58 8.82 25.99
N MET A 15 22.15 9.75 25.15
CA MET A 15 21.55 9.49 23.86
C MET A 15 22.50 8.64 23.01
N ALA A 16 22.32 7.32 23.02
CA ALA A 16 23.10 6.40 22.21
C ALA A 16 22.20 5.58 21.27
N ASN A 17 22.24 5.97 20.01
CA ASN A 17 22.24 5.05 18.86
C ASN A 17 20.90 4.50 18.33
N THR A 18 19.98 5.39 17.96
CA THR A 18 18.81 5.12 17.09
C THR A 18 19.17 4.80 15.62
N ARG A 19 20.45 4.69 15.26
CA ARG A 19 20.90 4.36 13.88
C ARG A 19 21.11 2.85 13.68
N ARG A 20 21.43 2.10 14.73
CA ARG A 20 21.82 0.68 14.64
C ARG A 20 20.61 -0.27 14.47
N VAL A 21 19.47 0.03 15.10
CA VAL A 21 18.22 -0.73 14.94
C VAL A 21 17.64 -0.55 13.52
N ARG A 22 17.73 0.66 12.96
CA ARG A 22 17.27 0.99 11.59
C ARG A 22 17.95 0.14 10.50
N LYS A 23 19.27 -0.09 10.61
CA LYS A 23 20.01 -0.92 9.65
C LYS A 23 19.73 -2.43 9.77
N ARG A 24 19.20 -2.88 10.92
CA ARG A 24 18.85 -4.29 11.15
C ARG A 24 17.48 -4.61 10.55
N ILE A 25 16.50 -3.72 10.77
CA ILE A 25 15.17 -3.79 10.13
C ILE A 25 15.28 -3.65 8.61
N LEU A 26 16.09 -2.72 8.10
CA LEU A 26 16.30 -2.56 6.65
C LEU A 26 16.92 -3.81 6.00
N ARG A 27 17.79 -4.54 6.72
CA ARG A 27 18.39 -5.78 6.22
C ARG A 27 17.42 -6.96 6.24
N VAL A 28 16.54 -7.05 7.23
CA VAL A 28 15.48 -8.08 7.27
C VAL A 28 14.48 -7.85 6.13
N LEU A 29 14.06 -6.59 5.92
CA LEU A 29 13.14 -6.23 4.82
C LEU A 29 13.74 -6.44 3.42
N ILE A 30 15.04 -6.18 3.22
CA ILE A 30 15.73 -6.47 1.94
C ILE A 30 15.95 -7.98 1.73
N LYS A 31 16.10 -8.77 2.80
CA LYS A 31 16.19 -10.24 2.69
C LYS A 31 14.83 -10.87 2.36
N GLU A 32 13.74 -10.31 2.89
CA GLU A 32 12.37 -10.67 2.48
C GLU A 32 12.03 -10.20 1.04
N ARG A 33 12.65 -9.12 0.57
CA ARG A 33 12.51 -8.58 -0.81
C ARG A 33 12.92 -9.57 -1.92
N ILE A 34 13.83 -10.52 -1.62
CA ILE A 34 14.23 -11.59 -2.55
C ILE A 34 13.37 -12.85 -2.34
N PHE A 35 12.92 -13.08 -1.11
CA PHE A 35 12.09 -14.24 -0.77
C PHE A 35 10.68 -14.13 -1.37
N PHE A 36 10.09 -12.94 -1.37
CA PHE A 36 8.76 -12.73 -1.94
C PHE A 36 8.73 -12.79 -3.47
N LYS A 37 9.86 -12.50 -4.14
CA LYS A 37 10.02 -12.71 -5.60
C LYS A 37 9.91 -14.20 -5.99
N LYS A 38 9.95 -15.11 -5.00
CA LYS A 38 9.83 -16.56 -5.15
C LYS A 38 8.46 -17.12 -4.73
N LEU A 39 7.53 -16.30 -4.22
CA LEU A 39 6.15 -16.76 -4.06
C LEU A 39 5.49 -16.76 -5.45
N ASP A 40 5.46 -17.94 -6.07
CA ASP A 40 4.76 -18.26 -7.31
C ASP A 40 3.25 -17.95 -7.18
N VAL A 41 2.85 -16.69 -7.40
CA VAL A 41 1.44 -16.30 -7.61
C VAL A 41 0.88 -16.95 -8.90
N SER A 42 1.77 -17.30 -9.83
CA SER A 42 1.51 -18.01 -11.09
C SER A 42 0.84 -19.39 -10.93
N LYS A 43 0.95 -20.04 -9.76
CA LYS A 43 0.31 -21.35 -9.53
C LYS A 43 -1.16 -21.26 -9.10
N MET A 44 -1.66 -20.08 -8.71
CA MET A 44 -3.10 -19.86 -8.46
C MET A 44 -3.88 -19.46 -9.71
N GLU A 45 -3.21 -19.36 -10.86
CA GLU A 45 -3.76 -18.84 -12.12
C GLU A 45 -4.46 -19.89 -13.00
N LYS A 46 -4.51 -21.17 -12.58
CA LYS A 46 -5.18 -22.23 -13.36
C LYS A 46 -6.71 -22.23 -13.15
N LYS A 47 -7.37 -21.15 -13.55
CA LYS A 47 -8.72 -21.15 -14.16
C LYS A 47 -9.08 -19.76 -14.73
N ALA A 48 -9.01 -19.67 -16.06
CA ALA A 48 -9.74 -18.78 -16.97
C ALA A 48 -9.51 -17.24 -16.94
N SER A 49 -9.39 -16.69 -18.17
CA SER A 49 -9.33 -15.27 -18.55
C SER A 49 -10.66 -14.53 -18.31
N PRO A 50 -10.65 -13.31 -17.71
CA PRO A 50 -10.76 -11.98 -18.38
C PRO A 50 -9.81 -10.92 -17.74
N PRO A 51 -9.86 -9.59 -18.08
CA PRO A 51 -9.04 -8.53 -17.43
C PRO A 51 -9.06 -8.53 -15.89
N GLU A 52 -10.04 -9.20 -15.28
CA GLU A 52 -10.24 -9.42 -13.84
C GLU A 52 -8.95 -9.92 -13.15
N VAL A 53 -8.23 -10.86 -13.76
CA VAL A 53 -7.02 -11.48 -13.17
C VAL A 53 -5.80 -10.55 -13.19
N THR A 54 -5.79 -9.58 -14.12
CA THR A 54 -4.59 -8.74 -14.37
C THR A 54 -4.47 -7.54 -13.44
N ILE A 55 -5.54 -7.16 -12.73
CA ILE A 55 -5.56 -5.96 -11.87
C ILE A 55 -4.84 -6.23 -10.55
N LEU A 56 -5.06 -7.39 -9.93
CA LEU A 56 -4.43 -7.74 -8.64
C LEU A 56 -2.90 -7.75 -8.71
N PRO A 57 -2.25 -8.39 -9.70
CA PRO A 57 -0.79 -8.36 -9.82
C PRO A 57 -0.24 -6.95 -10.00
N LYS A 58 -0.89 -6.10 -10.82
CA LYS A 58 -0.47 -4.71 -11.02
C LYS A 58 -0.58 -3.87 -9.76
N LEU A 59 -1.67 -4.01 -9.00
CA LEU A 59 -1.81 -3.32 -7.71
C LEU A 59 -0.77 -3.83 -6.71
N TYR A 60 -0.53 -5.13 -6.68
CA TYR A 60 0.48 -5.74 -5.82
C TYR A 60 1.89 -5.19 -6.12
N GLU A 61 2.28 -5.15 -7.39
CA GLU A 61 3.55 -4.53 -7.82
C GLU A 61 3.64 -3.06 -7.41
N PHE A 62 2.55 -2.30 -7.53
CA PHE A 62 2.48 -0.92 -7.07
C PHE A 62 2.68 -0.81 -5.56
N ILE A 63 2.06 -1.67 -4.76
CA ILE A 63 2.21 -1.69 -3.29
C ILE A 63 3.66 -1.99 -2.90
N VAL A 64 4.28 -3.01 -3.52
CA VAL A 64 5.69 -3.36 -3.27
C VAL A 64 6.60 -2.19 -3.62
N TRP A 65 6.39 -1.57 -4.78
CA TRP A 65 7.14 -0.39 -5.19
C TRP A 65 6.96 0.76 -4.20
N TYR A 66 5.76 0.99 -3.70
CA TYR A 66 5.47 2.08 -2.76
C TYR A 66 6.09 1.85 -1.38
N MET A 67 6.09 0.60 -0.88
CA MET A 67 6.76 0.21 0.36
C MET A 67 8.26 0.53 0.33
N ASP A 68 8.92 0.29 -0.80
CA ASP A 68 10.33 0.67 -1.00
C ASP A 68 10.54 2.20 -0.93
N LYS A 69 9.56 2.99 -1.39
CA LYS A 69 9.61 4.46 -1.28
C LYS A 69 9.40 4.94 0.15
N LEU A 70 8.53 4.30 0.92
CA LEU A 70 8.30 4.63 2.33
C LEU A 70 9.53 4.46 3.21
N ALA A 71 10.49 3.63 2.81
CA ALA A 71 11.78 3.56 3.49
C ALA A 71 12.56 4.89 3.46
N LYS A 72 12.37 5.69 2.41
CA LYS A 72 13.03 6.99 2.19
C LYS A 72 12.28 8.18 2.81
N TYR A 73 11.06 7.98 3.32
CA TYR A 73 10.24 9.08 3.85
C TYR A 73 10.88 9.73 5.09
N PRO A 74 10.73 11.07 5.25
CA PRO A 74 11.05 11.75 6.50
C PRO A 74 10.31 11.12 7.67
N LYS A 75 10.97 10.98 8.83
CA LYS A 75 10.38 10.36 10.03
C LYS A 75 9.02 10.95 10.43
N LYS A 76 8.87 12.26 10.25
CA LYS A 76 7.67 13.02 10.62
C LYS A 76 6.42 12.54 9.87
N TYR A 77 6.55 12.22 8.59
CA TYR A 77 5.41 11.86 7.73
C TYR A 77 5.29 10.35 7.50
N LYS A 78 6.34 9.58 7.78
CA LYS A 78 6.36 8.13 7.55
C LYS A 78 5.23 7.39 8.25
N TYR A 79 4.98 7.70 9.52
CA TYR A 79 3.96 7.00 10.33
C TYR A 79 2.56 7.57 10.14
N THR A 80 2.43 8.86 9.82
CA THR A 80 1.11 9.47 9.63
C THR A 80 0.60 9.27 8.21
N LEU A 81 1.36 9.71 7.22
CA LEU A 81 0.95 9.68 5.82
C LEU A 81 1.30 8.35 5.17
N GLY A 82 2.49 7.83 5.44
CA GLY A 82 2.95 6.59 4.82
C GLY A 82 2.11 5.37 5.20
N GLU A 83 1.79 5.23 6.48
CA GLU A 83 0.91 4.17 6.98
C GLU A 83 -0.50 4.28 6.37
N ARG A 84 -1.06 5.50 6.34
CA ARG A 84 -2.39 5.73 5.76
C ARG A 84 -2.46 5.37 4.28
N ILE A 85 -1.39 5.61 3.54
CA ILE A 85 -1.32 5.24 2.12
C ILE A 85 -1.28 3.74 1.94
N ILE A 86 -0.46 3.02 2.72
CA ILE A 86 -0.39 1.56 2.66
C ILE A 86 -1.71 0.94 3.04
N ASN A 87 -2.32 1.36 4.14
CA ASN A 87 -3.61 0.84 4.57
C ASN A 87 -4.67 1.06 3.48
N THR A 88 -4.73 2.26 2.89
CA THR A 88 -5.65 2.54 1.77
C THR A 88 -5.36 1.64 0.56
N ALA A 89 -4.10 1.38 0.23
CA ALA A 89 -3.75 0.51 -0.89
C ALA A 89 -4.09 -0.97 -0.62
N LEU A 90 -3.92 -1.43 0.63
CA LEU A 90 -4.32 -2.77 1.07
C LEU A 90 -5.85 -2.93 1.10
N ASP A 91 -6.58 -1.93 1.58
CA ASP A 91 -8.05 -1.93 1.54
C ASP A 91 -8.56 -2.08 0.10
N ILE A 92 -7.93 -1.39 -0.86
CA ILE A 92 -8.26 -1.52 -2.29
C ILE A 92 -7.99 -2.95 -2.80
N LEU A 93 -6.87 -3.54 -2.38
CA LEU A 93 -6.52 -4.92 -2.73
C LEU A 93 -7.57 -5.90 -2.21
N GLU A 94 -8.01 -5.73 -0.96
CA GLU A 94 -9.10 -6.51 -0.37
C GLU A 94 -10.39 -6.36 -1.18
N LYS A 95 -10.75 -5.14 -1.60
CA LYS A 95 -11.94 -4.93 -2.45
C LYS A 95 -11.84 -5.58 -3.82
N PHE A 96 -10.65 -5.67 -4.42
CA PHE A 96 -10.49 -6.44 -5.65
C PHE A 96 -10.62 -7.95 -5.43
N ILE A 97 -10.13 -8.47 -4.32
CA ILE A 97 -10.32 -9.88 -3.95
C ILE A 97 -11.81 -10.16 -3.70
N GLU A 98 -12.50 -9.31 -2.94
CA GLU A 98 -13.95 -9.40 -2.72
C GLU A 98 -14.72 -9.33 -4.04
N ALA A 99 -14.31 -8.47 -4.99
CA ALA A 99 -14.92 -8.38 -6.32
C ALA A 99 -14.67 -9.61 -7.19
N GLN A 100 -13.51 -10.27 -7.03
CA GLN A 100 -13.16 -11.47 -7.80
C GLN A 100 -14.05 -12.65 -7.42
N TYR A 101 -14.29 -12.84 -6.12
CA TYR A 101 -15.01 -14.01 -5.59
C TYR A 101 -16.46 -13.73 -5.17
N GLY A 102 -16.85 -12.47 -5.02
CA GLY A 102 -18.18 -12.07 -4.58
C GLY A 102 -19.23 -12.05 -5.70
N SER A 103 -20.50 -12.25 -5.33
CA SER A 103 -21.64 -12.16 -6.25
C SER A 103 -21.97 -10.72 -6.66
N LYS A 104 -21.74 -9.73 -5.79
CA LYS A 104 -22.03 -8.30 -6.03
C LYS A 104 -20.79 -7.55 -6.55
N LYS A 105 -20.27 -7.98 -7.69
CA LYS A 105 -18.99 -7.47 -8.25
C LYS A 105 -19.02 -5.96 -8.44
N SER A 106 -20.12 -5.42 -8.99
CA SER A 106 -20.21 -3.98 -9.25
C SER A 106 -20.09 -3.12 -7.98
N HIS A 107 -20.55 -3.61 -6.83
CA HIS A 107 -20.49 -2.85 -5.58
C HIS A 107 -19.05 -2.73 -5.06
N HIS A 108 -18.32 -3.85 -5.00
CA HIS A 108 -16.93 -3.87 -4.53
C HIS A 108 -16.01 -3.07 -5.48
N LEU A 109 -16.23 -3.13 -6.79
CA LEU A 109 -15.46 -2.34 -7.76
C LEU A 109 -15.69 -0.83 -7.61
N ARG A 110 -16.92 -0.42 -7.30
CA ARG A 110 -17.21 1.00 -7.01
C ARG A 110 -16.50 1.47 -5.75
N GLN A 111 -16.44 0.64 -4.71
CA GLN A 111 -15.68 0.94 -3.49
C GLN A 111 -14.17 1.03 -3.77
N ALA A 112 -13.63 0.09 -4.55
CA ALA A 112 -12.23 0.11 -4.97
C ALA A 112 -11.90 1.39 -5.76
N ASN A 113 -12.80 1.84 -6.66
CA ASN A 113 -12.62 3.07 -7.42
C ASN A 113 -12.55 4.31 -6.51
N VAL A 114 -13.42 4.40 -5.49
CA VAL A 114 -13.34 5.47 -4.48
C VAL A 114 -12.02 5.40 -3.68
N GLY A 115 -11.55 4.19 -3.37
CA GLY A 115 -10.25 3.98 -2.75
C GLY A 115 -9.09 4.48 -3.61
N LEU A 116 -9.10 4.19 -4.93
CA LEU A 116 -8.09 4.67 -5.87
C LEU A 116 -8.04 6.20 -5.94
N GLU A 117 -9.20 6.87 -5.92
CA GLU A 117 -9.24 8.33 -5.88
C GLU A 117 -8.65 8.88 -4.57
N LYS A 118 -8.98 8.29 -3.41
CA LYS A 118 -8.34 8.64 -2.13
C LYS A 118 -6.82 8.48 -2.22
N LEU A 119 -6.36 7.37 -2.78
CA LEU A 119 -4.94 7.06 -2.94
C LEU A 119 -4.22 8.10 -3.84
N ARG A 120 -4.86 8.55 -4.92
CA ARG A 120 -4.32 9.62 -5.80
C ARG A 120 -4.09 10.92 -5.04
N TYR A 121 -5.05 11.35 -4.22
CA TYR A 121 -4.90 12.56 -3.41
C TYR A 121 -3.81 12.41 -2.35
N LEU A 122 -3.67 11.24 -1.72
CA LEU A 122 -2.60 11.00 -0.75
C LEU A 122 -1.21 10.98 -1.39
N VAL A 123 -1.08 10.43 -2.60
CA VAL A 123 0.17 10.46 -3.38
C VAL A 123 0.52 11.89 -3.81
N ARG A 124 -0.48 12.68 -4.21
CA ARG A 124 -0.30 14.11 -4.51
C ARG A 124 0.17 14.89 -3.28
N LEU A 125 -0.43 14.65 -2.12
CA LEU A 125 0.00 15.27 -0.86
C LEU A 125 1.45 14.87 -0.52
N SER A 126 1.84 13.64 -0.80
CA SER A 126 3.22 13.17 -0.59
C SER A 126 4.23 13.92 -1.47
N LYS A 127 3.85 14.29 -2.69
CA LYS A 127 4.65 15.14 -3.58
C LYS A 127 4.75 16.57 -3.03
N ASP A 128 3.64 17.16 -2.62
CA ASP A 128 3.60 18.53 -2.10
C ASP A 128 4.43 18.68 -0.81
N LEU A 129 4.47 17.63 0.02
CA LEU A 129 5.33 17.53 1.20
C LEU A 129 6.78 17.12 0.88
N HIS A 130 7.16 17.05 -0.39
CA HIS A 130 8.50 16.69 -0.86
C HIS A 130 9.00 15.33 -0.33
N CYS A 131 8.07 14.39 -0.08
CA CYS A 131 8.40 13.04 0.38
C CYS A 131 8.83 12.10 -0.76
N ILE A 132 8.42 12.42 -1.99
CA ILE A 132 8.75 11.69 -3.22
C ILE A 132 9.28 12.64 -4.27
N SER A 133 10.14 12.14 -5.16
CA SER A 133 10.62 12.93 -6.31
C SER A 133 9.54 13.09 -7.38
N LEU A 134 9.74 14.04 -8.30
CA LEU A 134 8.81 14.25 -9.42
C LEU A 134 8.68 13.01 -10.32
N GLN A 135 9.80 12.32 -10.57
CA GLN A 135 9.83 11.09 -11.38
C GLN A 135 9.06 9.95 -10.68
N GLU A 136 9.21 9.82 -9.37
CA GLU A 136 8.49 8.82 -8.58
C GLU A 136 6.99 9.11 -8.56
N PHE A 137 6.61 10.39 -8.44
CA PHE A 137 5.22 10.81 -8.56
C PHE A 137 4.64 10.49 -9.95
N GLU A 138 5.37 10.74 -11.02
CA GLU A 138 4.93 10.44 -12.38
C GLU A 138 4.68 8.95 -12.60
N TYR A 139 5.60 8.10 -12.12
CA TYR A 139 5.40 6.64 -12.14
C TYR A 139 4.14 6.24 -11.36
N ALA A 140 3.99 6.73 -10.12
CA ALA A 140 2.84 6.41 -9.30
C ALA A 140 1.52 6.84 -9.95
N ALA A 141 1.48 8.04 -10.53
CA ALA A 141 0.30 8.57 -11.22
C ALA A 141 -0.06 7.73 -12.46
N LYS A 142 0.94 7.32 -13.25
CA LYS A 142 0.74 6.44 -14.41
C LYS A 142 0.19 5.07 -14.00
N SER A 143 0.78 4.44 -12.99
CA SER A 143 0.30 3.15 -12.46
C SER A 143 -1.14 3.26 -11.93
N LEU A 144 -1.46 4.28 -11.14
CA LEU A 144 -2.81 4.51 -10.63
C LEU A 144 -3.83 4.81 -11.73
N LEU A 145 -3.42 5.49 -12.81
CA LEU A 145 -4.26 5.74 -13.98
C LEU A 145 -4.58 4.44 -14.71
N GLU A 146 -3.57 3.60 -14.93
CA GLU A 146 -3.74 2.31 -15.58
C GLU A 146 -4.67 1.39 -14.77
N ILE A 147 -4.43 1.25 -13.46
CA ILE A 147 -5.28 0.46 -12.56
C ILE A 147 -6.73 1.00 -12.58
N GLY A 148 -6.91 2.32 -12.58
CA GLY A 148 -8.25 2.93 -12.68
C GLY A 148 -8.96 2.63 -13.99
N LYS A 149 -8.25 2.65 -15.14
CA LYS A 149 -8.83 2.30 -16.44
C LYS A 149 -9.28 0.83 -16.48
N MET A 150 -8.45 -0.08 -15.95
CA MET A 150 -8.78 -1.50 -15.87
C MET A 150 -9.98 -1.75 -14.96
N THR A 151 -10.03 -1.05 -13.82
CA THR A 151 -11.16 -1.11 -12.87
C THR A 151 -12.47 -0.66 -13.53
N GLY A 152 -12.46 0.46 -14.25
CA GLY A 152 -13.64 0.95 -14.96
C GLY A 152 -14.09 0.03 -16.11
N GLY A 153 -13.14 -0.61 -16.79
CA GLY A 153 -13.43 -1.66 -17.78
C GLY A 153 -14.12 -2.87 -17.15
N TRP A 154 -13.63 -3.32 -15.99
CA TRP A 154 -14.22 -4.43 -15.25
C TRP A 154 -15.63 -4.09 -14.74
N GLU A 155 -15.83 -2.89 -14.17
CA GLU A 155 -17.14 -2.47 -13.65
C GLU A 155 -18.22 -2.48 -14.75
N LYS A 156 -17.89 -1.96 -15.95
CA LYS A 156 -18.82 -1.99 -17.10
C LYS A 156 -19.19 -3.42 -17.51
N HIS A 157 -18.21 -4.31 -17.49
CA HIS A 157 -18.40 -5.71 -17.89
C HIS A 157 -19.19 -6.50 -16.83
N SER A 158 -19.02 -6.19 -15.54
CA SER A 158 -19.78 -6.79 -14.45
C SER A 158 -21.25 -6.37 -14.44
N LYS A 159 -21.56 -5.07 -14.64
CA LYS A 159 -22.95 -4.57 -14.71
C LYS A 159 -23.76 -5.22 -15.83
N GLY A 160 -23.12 -5.50 -16.97
CA GLY A 160 -23.78 -6.18 -18.10
C GLY A 160 -24.21 -7.62 -17.78
N ARG A 161 -23.54 -8.31 -16.85
CA ARG A 161 -23.92 -9.67 -16.42
C ARG A 161 -25.00 -9.65 -15.33
N GLU A 162 -24.89 -8.72 -14.37
CA GLU A 162 -25.85 -8.58 -13.27
C GLU A 162 -27.26 -8.17 -13.75
N GLY A 163 -27.36 -7.39 -14.84
CA GLY A 163 -28.64 -7.00 -15.44
C GLY A 163 -29.32 -8.06 -16.33
N GLY A 164 -28.66 -9.19 -16.61
CA GLY A 164 -29.18 -10.27 -17.46
C GLY A 164 -29.87 -11.40 -16.70
N GLU A 165 -29.83 -11.41 -15.37
CA GLU A 165 -30.32 -12.50 -14.51
C GLU A 165 -31.74 -12.24 -13.95
N THR A 166 -32.43 -11.18 -14.42
CA THR A 166 -33.77 -10.79 -13.99
C THR A 166 -34.82 -10.77 -15.12
N LEU A 167 -34.77 -11.71 -16.06
CA LEU A 167 -35.86 -11.94 -17.03
C LEU A 167 -36.31 -13.39 -17.02
#